data_AF-A0A2P6S6K9-F1
#
_entry.id   AF-A0A2P6S6K9-F1
#
_cell.length_a   1.000
_cell.length_b   1.000
_cell.length_c   1.000
_cell.angle_alpha   90.00
_cell.angle_beta   90.00
_cell.angle_gamma   90.00
#
_symmetry.space_group_name_H-M   'P 1'
#
loop_
_entity.id
_entity.type
_entity.pdbx_description
1 polymer ?
#
loop_
_entity_poly.entity_id
_entity_poly.type
_entity_poly.pdbx_seq_one_letter_code
_entity_poly.pdbx_strand_id
1 'polypeptide(L)'
;MAKPIVKPLILTLLSLLLFTSVLASSDSPFIVAHKKASLNRLKSGAERVSVSIDIYNQGSSTAYDVSLSDESWPQDLFDFVSGNASKSWERLDAGGIISHSFELEAKTKGLFSGAPAVITFRIPTKAALQEAYSTPILPLDVLADRPPEKKFEWVKRLLAKYGSLISVLSIVVLFVYLVATPGKSGGAKGSKKKR
;
A
#
# COMPACT_ATOMS: atom_id res chain seq x y z
N MET A 1 -15.73 -11.94 -58.85
CA MET A 1 -15.50 -10.88 -57.86
C MET A 1 -15.95 -11.39 -56.49
N ALA A 2 -15.03 -11.77 -55.60
CA ALA A 2 -15.36 -12.25 -54.26
C ALA A 2 -15.58 -11.04 -53.33
N LYS A 3 -16.76 -10.92 -52.72
CA LYS A 3 -17.03 -9.90 -51.71
C LYS A 3 -16.20 -10.20 -50.46
N PRO A 4 -15.57 -9.20 -49.81
CA PRO A 4 -14.71 -9.43 -48.65
C PRO A 4 -15.57 -9.78 -47.42
N ILE A 5 -15.77 -11.07 -47.18
CA ILE A 5 -16.51 -11.68 -46.05
C ILE A 5 -15.86 -11.40 -44.68
N VAL A 6 -14.62 -10.92 -44.67
CA VAL A 6 -13.84 -10.72 -43.44
C VAL A 6 -14.35 -9.54 -42.60
N LYS A 7 -14.84 -8.47 -43.23
CA LYS A 7 -15.36 -7.28 -42.53
C LYS A 7 -16.63 -7.54 -41.70
N PRO A 8 -17.68 -8.21 -42.22
CA PRO A 8 -18.86 -8.52 -41.41
C PRO A 8 -18.56 -9.53 -40.30
N LEU A 9 -17.57 -10.40 -40.48
CA LEU A 9 -17.19 -11.40 -39.47
C LEU A 9 -16.47 -10.77 -38.26
N ILE A 10 -15.62 -9.77 -38.49
CA ILE A 10 -14.98 -8.99 -37.40
C ILE A 10 -16.03 -8.15 -36.65
N LEU A 11 -16.98 -7.55 -37.36
CA LEU A 11 -18.06 -6.75 -36.77
C LEU A 11 -19.03 -7.59 -35.93
N THR A 12 -19.34 -8.81 -36.39
CA THR A 12 -20.17 -9.76 -35.62
C THR A 12 -19.45 -10.30 -34.39
N LEU A 13 -18.14 -10.58 -34.48
CA LEU A 13 -17.33 -10.97 -33.32
C LEU A 13 -17.23 -9.84 -32.29
N LEU A 14 -17.03 -8.60 -32.74
CA LEU A 14 -17.00 -7.42 -31.87
C LEU A 14 -18.36 -7.15 -31.21
N SER A 15 -19.46 -7.31 -31.96
CA SER A 15 -20.81 -7.22 -31.43
C SER A 15 -21.06 -8.29 -30.35
N LEU A 16 -20.67 -9.54 -30.61
CA LEU A 16 -20.82 -10.64 -29.65
C LEU A 16 -20.01 -10.39 -28.36
N LEU A 17 -18.79 -9.86 -28.48
CA LEU A 17 -17.95 -9.43 -27.35
C LEU A 17 -18.55 -8.28 -26.53
N LEU A 18 -19.27 -7.36 -27.17
CA LEU A 18 -19.95 -6.27 -26.48
C LEU A 18 -21.21 -6.75 -25.75
N PHE A 19 -21.95 -7.71 -26.31
CA PHE A 19 -23.15 -8.29 -25.69
C PHE A 19 -22.85 -9.16 -24.46
N THR A 20 -21.69 -9.83 -24.38
CA THR A 20 -21.33 -10.65 -23.21
C THR A 20 -21.04 -9.82 -21.95
N SER A 21 -20.70 -8.54 -22.08
CA SER A 21 -20.43 -7.68 -20.92
C SER A 21 -21.68 -7.29 -20.12
N VAL A 22 -22.87 -7.35 -20.72
CA VAL A 22 -24.14 -6.92 -20.12
C VAL A 22 -24.81 -8.01 -19.27
N LEU A 23 -24.51 -9.29 -19.51
CA LEU A 23 -25.17 -10.41 -18.82
C LEU A 23 -24.56 -10.76 -17.45
N ALA A 24 -23.49 -10.07 -17.02
CA ALA A 24 -22.76 -10.39 -15.79
C ALA A 24 -23.09 -9.50 -14.59
N SER A 25 -24.09 -8.60 -14.68
CA SER A 25 -24.50 -7.77 -13.54
C SER A 25 -25.42 -8.56 -12.60
N SER A 26 -24.83 -9.41 -11.75
CA SER A 26 -25.56 -9.86 -10.56
C SER A 26 -25.60 -8.69 -9.56
N ASP A 27 -26.79 -8.26 -9.15
CA ASP A 27 -26.98 -7.27 -8.08
C ASP A 27 -26.61 -7.84 -6.71
N SER A 28 -25.31 -8.04 -6.52
CA SER A 28 -24.71 -8.65 -5.34
C SER A 28 -23.39 -7.94 -5.03
N PRO A 29 -23.02 -7.80 -3.73
CA PRO A 29 -21.65 -7.47 -3.40
C PRO A 29 -20.73 -8.59 -3.88
N PHE A 30 -19.49 -8.21 -4.19
CA PHE A 30 -18.43 -9.15 -4.55
C PHE A 30 -17.16 -8.70 -3.83
N ILE A 31 -16.83 -9.41 -2.76
CA ILE A 31 -15.74 -9.05 -1.87
C ILE A 31 -14.44 -9.67 -2.37
N VAL A 32 -13.45 -8.80 -2.59
CA VAL A 32 -12.06 -9.18 -2.88
C VAL A 32 -11.19 -8.64 -1.76
N ALA A 33 -10.30 -9.46 -1.22
CA ALA A 33 -9.41 -9.04 -0.15
C ALA A 33 -7.95 -9.33 -0.48
N HIS A 34 -7.08 -8.40 -0.10
CA HIS A 34 -5.65 -8.50 -0.34
C HIS A 34 -4.89 -8.30 0.96
N LYS A 35 -4.20 -9.35 1.40
CA LYS A 35 -3.39 -9.36 2.62
C LYS A 35 -1.93 -9.16 2.27
N LYS A 36 -1.30 -8.21 2.95
CA LYS A 36 0.13 -7.91 2.88
C LYS A 36 0.73 -8.09 4.27
N ALA A 37 1.93 -8.65 4.32
CA ALA A 37 2.74 -8.68 5.53
C ALA A 37 4.17 -8.30 5.16
N SER A 38 4.80 -7.46 5.98
CA SER A 38 6.18 -7.04 5.80
C SER A 38 6.94 -7.12 7.12
N LEU A 39 8.23 -7.47 7.01
CA LEU A 39 9.14 -7.57 8.15
C LEU A 39 9.95 -6.28 8.30
N ASN A 40 10.02 -5.77 9.52
CA ASN A 40 10.80 -4.61 9.88
C ASN A 40 11.68 -4.91 11.10
N ARG A 41 13.00 -4.93 10.90
CA ARG A 41 13.96 -5.15 11.97
C ARG A 41 14.27 -3.85 12.71
N LEU A 42 14.01 -3.84 14.00
CA LEU A 42 14.29 -2.72 14.89
C LEU A 42 15.77 -2.66 15.27
N LYS A 43 16.23 -1.48 15.70
CA LYS A 43 17.60 -1.28 16.19
C LYS A 43 17.92 -2.12 17.44
N SER A 44 16.90 -2.50 18.21
CA SER A 44 17.02 -3.39 19.37
C SER A 44 17.31 -4.85 18.98
N GLY A 45 17.21 -5.20 17.69
CA GLY A 45 17.33 -6.57 17.21
C GLY A 45 16.01 -7.32 17.12
N ALA A 46 14.94 -6.83 17.77
CA ALA A 46 13.58 -7.34 17.59
C ALA A 46 13.10 -7.12 16.15
N GLU A 47 12.24 -8.01 15.65
CA GLU A 47 11.65 -7.88 14.33
C GLU A 47 10.14 -7.79 14.45
N ARG A 48 9.56 -6.78 13.81
CA ARG A 48 8.12 -6.56 13.77
C ARG A 48 7.55 -6.99 12.43
N VAL A 49 6.38 -7.58 12.48
CA VAL A 49 5.55 -7.85 11.31
C VAL A 49 4.47 -6.79 11.24
N SER A 50 4.44 -6.02 10.16
CA SER A 50 3.34 -5.12 9.85
C SER A 50 2.39 -5.83 8.88
N VAL A 51 1.16 -6.05 9.30
CA VAL A 51 0.14 -6.72 8.49
C VAL A 51 -0.92 -5.70 8.10
N SER A 52 -1.32 -5.72 6.83
CA SER A 52 -2.43 -4.90 6.32
C SER A 52 -3.33 -5.72 5.41
N ILE A 53 -4.63 -5.60 5.61
CA ILE A 53 -5.65 -6.30 4.83
C ILE A 53 -6.56 -5.25 4.22
N ASP A 54 -6.51 -5.17 2.89
CA ASP A 54 -7.34 -4.28 2.09
C ASP A 54 -8.54 -5.08 1.57
N ILE A 55 -9.76 -4.60 1.84
CA ILE A 55 -11.01 -5.26 1.44
C ILE A 55 -11.74 -4.33 0.47
N TYR A 56 -12.11 -4.88 -0.68
CA TYR A 56 -12.73 -4.18 -1.79
C TYR A 56 -14.09 -4.81 -2.07
N ASN A 57 -15.13 -3.99 -2.19
CA ASN A 57 -16.39 -4.43 -2.76
C ASN A 57 -16.41 -4.10 -4.26
N GLN A 58 -16.08 -5.09 -5.08
CA GLN A 58 -16.10 -5.01 -6.55
C GLN A 58 -17.47 -5.42 -7.13
N GLY A 59 -18.49 -5.60 -6.29
CA GLY A 59 -19.87 -5.88 -6.72
C GLY A 59 -20.68 -4.60 -6.97
N SER A 60 -21.92 -4.77 -7.42
CA SER A 60 -22.84 -3.66 -7.71
C SER A 60 -23.75 -3.25 -6.55
N SER A 61 -23.70 -3.95 -5.40
CA SER A 61 -24.51 -3.63 -4.22
C SER A 61 -23.71 -3.63 -2.91
N THR A 62 -24.28 -3.01 -1.86
CA THR A 62 -23.64 -2.86 -0.55
C THR A 62 -23.57 -4.20 0.20
N ALA A 63 -22.41 -4.52 0.78
CA ALA A 63 -22.24 -5.60 1.74
C ALA A 63 -22.50 -5.07 3.16
N TYR A 64 -23.21 -5.83 3.99
CA TYR A 64 -23.53 -5.47 5.37
C TYR A 64 -22.84 -6.39 6.36
N ASP A 65 -22.67 -5.93 7.60
CA ASP A 65 -22.04 -6.67 8.70
C ASP A 65 -20.72 -7.33 8.27
N VAL A 66 -19.86 -6.54 7.63
CA VAL A 66 -18.58 -7.03 7.12
C VAL A 66 -17.66 -7.25 8.31
N SER A 67 -17.16 -8.48 8.49
CA SER A 67 -16.20 -8.80 9.55
C SER A 67 -14.99 -9.54 9.00
N LEU A 68 -13.82 -9.10 9.45
CA LEU A 68 -12.52 -9.66 9.16
C LEU A 68 -12.02 -10.44 10.37
N SER A 69 -11.52 -11.65 10.15
CA SER A 69 -10.78 -12.45 11.13
C SER A 69 -9.54 -13.06 10.49
N ASP A 70 -8.38 -12.87 11.12
CA ASP A 70 -7.11 -13.44 10.67
C ASP A 70 -6.48 -14.31 11.76
N GLU A 71 -6.80 -15.60 11.72
CA GLU A 71 -6.31 -16.59 12.70
C GLU A 71 -4.92 -17.15 12.37
N SER A 72 -4.25 -16.58 11.36
CA SER A 72 -2.95 -17.12 10.92
C SER A 72 -1.79 -16.85 11.87
N TRP A 73 -1.97 -16.05 12.93
CA TRP A 73 -0.90 -15.53 13.80
C TRP A 73 -0.91 -16.18 15.18
N PRO A 74 -0.16 -17.28 15.39
CA PRO A 74 -0.21 -18.00 16.64
C PRO A 74 0.66 -17.29 17.72
N GLN A 75 0.14 -17.27 18.95
CA GLN A 75 0.69 -16.46 20.06
C GLN A 75 2.02 -16.98 20.62
N ASP A 76 2.39 -18.22 20.30
CA ASP A 76 3.68 -18.82 20.63
C ASP A 76 4.82 -18.26 19.75
N LEU A 77 4.51 -17.86 18.51
CA LEU A 77 5.49 -17.30 17.56
C LEU A 77 5.47 -15.76 17.52
N PHE A 78 4.32 -15.14 17.78
CA PHE A 78 4.12 -13.69 17.65
C PHE A 78 3.41 -13.08 18.85
N ASP A 79 3.80 -11.87 19.25
CA ASP A 79 3.06 -11.02 20.19
C ASP A 79 2.38 -9.86 19.46
N PHE A 80 1.15 -9.54 19.85
CA PHE A 80 0.48 -8.33 19.36
C PHE A 80 1.08 -7.10 20.03
N VAL A 81 1.63 -6.21 19.22
CA VAL A 81 2.15 -4.91 19.65
C VAL A 81 1.05 -3.87 19.57
N SER A 82 0.27 -3.88 18.49
CA SER A 82 -0.78 -2.90 18.23
C SER A 82 -1.87 -3.47 17.34
N GLY A 83 -3.12 -3.12 17.66
CA GLY A 83 -4.30 -3.59 16.95
C GLY A 83 -4.62 -5.07 17.24
N ASN A 84 -5.66 -5.56 16.58
CA ASN A 84 -6.14 -6.94 16.68
C ASN A 84 -6.22 -7.55 15.29
N ALA A 85 -6.14 -8.88 15.19
CA ALA A 85 -6.33 -9.59 13.93
C ALA A 85 -7.79 -9.64 13.44
N SER A 86 -8.73 -9.08 14.21
CA SER A 86 -10.16 -9.05 13.88
C SER A 86 -10.71 -7.63 13.88
N LYS A 87 -11.62 -7.33 12.95
CA LYS A 87 -12.34 -6.05 12.89
C LYS A 87 -13.67 -6.19 12.17
N SER A 88 -14.68 -5.42 12.59
CA SER A 88 -15.99 -5.39 11.98
C SER A 88 -16.37 -3.99 11.50
N TRP A 89 -17.17 -3.93 10.44
CA TRP A 89 -17.74 -2.73 9.85
C TRP A 89 -19.21 -2.96 9.56
N GLU A 90 -20.03 -1.94 9.79
CA GLU A 90 -21.48 -2.02 9.57
C GLU A 90 -21.83 -2.29 8.10
N ARG A 91 -21.11 -1.64 7.18
CA ARG A 91 -21.35 -1.76 5.74
C ARG A 91 -20.13 -1.42 4.89
N LEU A 92 -20.13 -1.92 3.66
CA LEU A 92 -19.19 -1.58 2.60
C LEU A 92 -19.95 -1.39 1.28
N ASP A 93 -20.07 -0.14 0.86
CA ASP A 93 -20.80 0.23 -0.36
C ASP A 93 -20.14 -0.33 -1.63
N ALA A 94 -20.89 -0.40 -2.72
CA ALA A 94 -20.38 -0.82 -4.03
C ALA A 94 -19.20 0.08 -4.47
N GLY A 95 -18.09 -0.53 -4.89
CA GLY A 95 -16.83 0.17 -5.19
C GLY A 95 -16.07 0.66 -3.95
N GLY A 96 -16.60 0.43 -2.75
CA GLY A 96 -16.00 0.85 -1.48
C GLY A 96 -14.73 0.08 -1.12
N ILE A 97 -13.88 0.73 -0.33
CA ILE A 97 -12.60 0.19 0.14
C ILE A 97 -12.46 0.46 1.62
N ILE A 98 -12.12 -0.58 2.38
CA ILE A 98 -11.75 -0.51 3.79
C ILE A 98 -10.40 -1.21 3.98
N SER A 99 -9.63 -0.73 4.94
CA SER A 99 -8.34 -1.32 5.28
C SER A 99 -8.22 -1.48 6.78
N HIS A 100 -7.56 -2.56 7.21
CA HIS A 100 -7.23 -2.82 8.59
C HIS A 100 -5.78 -3.25 8.72
N SER A 101 -5.09 -2.72 9.72
CA SER A 101 -3.69 -3.01 9.98
C SER A 101 -3.45 -3.30 11.46
N PHE A 102 -2.46 -4.16 11.69
CA PHE A 102 -1.98 -4.50 13.03
C PHE A 102 -0.49 -4.81 12.98
N GLU A 103 0.17 -4.68 14.13
CA GLU A 103 1.60 -4.94 14.29
C GLU A 103 1.82 -6.08 15.27
N LEU A 104 2.73 -6.97 14.87
CA LEU A 104 3.19 -8.08 15.68
C LEU A 104 4.69 -7.96 15.94
N GLU A 105 5.16 -8.53 17.02
CA GLU A 105 6.58 -8.75 17.31
C GLU A 105 6.88 -10.24 17.26
N ALA A 106 7.93 -10.61 16.53
CA ALA A 106 8.35 -12.00 16.37
C ALA A 106 9.18 -12.49 17.56
N LYS A 107 8.87 -13.68 18.07
CA LYS A 107 9.60 -14.34 19.17
C LYS A 107 10.65 -15.32 18.69
N THR A 108 10.32 -16.07 17.64
CA THR A 108 11.09 -17.23 17.20
C THR A 108 11.60 -17.06 15.78
N LYS A 109 12.85 -17.47 15.54
CA LYS A 109 13.46 -17.50 14.20
C LYS A 109 12.87 -18.64 13.37
N GLY A 110 12.50 -18.35 12.14
CA GLY A 110 12.01 -19.37 11.22
C GLY A 110 11.27 -18.82 10.03
N LEU A 111 10.99 -19.71 9.08
CA LEU A 111 10.15 -19.42 7.93
C LEU A 111 8.68 -19.53 8.34
N PHE A 112 7.93 -18.43 8.20
CA PHE A 112 6.52 -18.38 8.54
C PHE A 112 5.66 -18.14 7.31
N SER A 113 4.62 -18.95 7.13
CA SER A 113 3.62 -18.78 6.07
C SER A 113 2.24 -18.60 6.71
N GLY A 114 1.61 -17.46 6.46
CA GLY A 114 0.29 -17.15 7.00
C GLY A 114 -0.83 -17.59 6.06
N ALA A 115 -1.88 -18.19 6.63
CA ALA A 115 -3.11 -18.48 5.91
C ALA A 115 -3.82 -17.19 5.44
N PRO A 116 -4.68 -17.29 4.40
CA PRO A 116 -5.66 -16.25 4.07
C PRO A 116 -6.48 -15.83 5.28
N ALA A 117 -6.76 -14.54 5.40
CA ALA A 117 -7.74 -14.03 6.34
C ALA A 117 -9.16 -14.29 5.81
N VAL A 118 -10.10 -14.48 6.73
CA VAL A 118 -11.51 -14.75 6.45
C VAL A 118 -12.31 -13.46 6.58
N ILE A 119 -13.12 -13.17 5.58
CA ILE A 119 -14.05 -12.04 5.56
C ILE A 119 -15.45 -12.60 5.44
N THR A 120 -16.31 -12.33 6.41
CA THR A 120 -17.72 -12.68 6.35
C THR A 120 -18.58 -11.44 6.17
N PHE A 121 -19.69 -11.57 5.45
CA PHE A 121 -20.60 -10.46 5.18
C PHE A 121 -22.01 -10.97 4.90
N ARG A 122 -23.00 -10.08 5.01
CA ARG A 122 -24.40 -10.34 4.71
C ARG A 122 -24.82 -9.65 3.42
N ILE A 123 -25.73 -10.32 2.71
CA ILE A 123 -26.42 -9.78 1.54
C ILE A 123 -27.90 -9.69 1.92
N PRO A 124 -28.58 -8.54 1.81
CA PRO A 124 -29.97 -8.39 2.25
C PRO A 124 -30.95 -9.40 1.62
N THR A 125 -30.67 -9.83 0.39
CA THR A 125 -31.50 -10.78 -0.36
C THR A 125 -31.19 -12.26 -0.05
N LYS A 126 -30.17 -12.56 0.76
CA LYS A 126 -29.77 -13.92 1.12
C LYS A 126 -29.68 -14.09 2.64
N ALA A 127 -30.35 -15.11 3.17
CA ALA A 127 -30.31 -15.43 4.59
C ALA A 127 -28.96 -15.99 5.06
N ALA A 128 -28.24 -16.68 4.16
CA ALA A 128 -26.94 -17.28 4.47
C ALA A 128 -25.83 -16.23 4.58
N LEU A 129 -24.95 -16.41 5.56
CA LEU A 129 -23.72 -15.62 5.70
C LEU A 129 -22.77 -15.99 4.56
N GLN A 130 -22.21 -14.98 3.90
CA GLN A 130 -21.27 -15.16 2.81
C GLN A 130 -19.85 -15.02 3.34
N GLU A 131 -18.92 -15.76 2.73
CA GLU A 131 -17.52 -15.79 3.11
C GLU A 131 -16.65 -15.49 1.89
N ALA A 132 -15.58 -14.72 2.12
CA ALA A 132 -14.52 -14.41 1.17
C ALA A 132 -13.16 -14.56 1.85
N TYR A 133 -12.14 -14.83 1.05
CA TYR A 133 -10.78 -15.06 1.53
C TYR A 133 -9.84 -14.00 0.98
N SER A 134 -8.85 -13.61 1.78
CA SER A 134 -7.75 -12.77 1.28
C SER A 134 -6.77 -13.56 0.42
N THR A 135 -5.86 -12.87 -0.25
CA THR A 135 -4.65 -13.50 -0.76
C THR A 135 -3.81 -14.10 0.39
N PRO A 136 -3.10 -15.23 0.15
CA PRO A 136 -2.10 -15.72 1.10
C PRO A 136 -0.87 -14.79 1.10
N ILE A 137 -0.11 -14.81 2.19
CA ILE A 137 1.17 -14.08 2.26
C ILE A 137 2.32 -14.94 1.75
N LEU A 138 3.34 -14.29 1.20
CA LEU A 138 4.60 -14.97 0.91
C LEU A 138 5.29 -15.38 2.22
N PRO A 139 6.06 -16.49 2.19
CA PRO A 139 6.82 -16.92 3.35
C PRO A 139 7.73 -15.80 3.87
N LEU A 140 7.58 -15.50 5.16
CA LEU A 140 8.35 -14.51 5.88
C LEU A 140 9.53 -15.22 6.55
N ASP A 141 10.76 -14.81 6.22
CA ASP A 141 11.96 -15.31 6.89
C ASP A 141 12.24 -14.45 8.13
N VAL A 142 11.64 -14.89 9.24
CA VAL A 142 11.56 -14.17 10.52
C VAL A 142 12.83 -14.40 11.33
N LEU A 143 13.38 -13.32 11.86
CA LEU A 143 14.64 -13.19 12.59
C LEU A 143 15.83 -13.81 11.85
N ALA A 144 15.79 -13.77 10.51
CA ALA A 144 16.87 -14.21 9.65
C ALA A 144 18.13 -13.35 9.85
N ASP A 145 19.29 -13.98 9.71
CA ASP A 145 20.57 -13.27 9.73
C ASP A 145 20.76 -12.53 8.41
N ARG A 146 20.21 -11.30 8.36
CA ARG A 146 20.36 -10.44 7.20
C ARG A 146 21.64 -9.61 7.32
N PRO A 147 22.45 -9.51 6.25
CA PRO A 147 23.56 -8.57 6.22
C PRO A 147 23.01 -7.13 6.34
N PRO A 148 23.79 -6.20 6.92
CA PRO A 148 23.33 -4.83 7.13
C PRO A 148 22.94 -4.19 5.80
N GLU A 149 21.70 -3.70 5.72
CA GLU A 149 21.20 -3.01 4.53
C GLU A 149 22.04 -1.76 4.27
N LYS A 150 22.74 -1.76 3.15
CA LYS A 150 23.61 -0.68 2.70
C LYS A 150 22.80 0.47 2.08
N LYS A 151 21.80 1.00 2.79
CA LYS A 151 20.81 2.00 2.31
C LYS A 151 21.45 3.23 1.65
N PHE A 152 22.65 3.61 2.07
CA PHE A 152 23.36 4.79 1.57
C PHE A 152 24.47 4.50 0.56
N GLU A 153 24.73 3.24 0.18
CA GLU A 153 25.80 2.96 -0.80
C GLU A 153 25.49 3.53 -2.18
N TRP A 154 24.23 3.49 -2.60
CA TRP A 154 23.83 4.11 -3.86
C TRP A 154 24.04 5.63 -3.82
N VAL A 155 23.65 6.28 -2.72
CA VAL A 155 23.88 7.73 -2.51
C VAL A 155 25.36 8.05 -2.48
N LYS A 156 26.19 7.28 -1.77
CA LYS A 156 27.65 7.43 -1.77
C LYS A 156 28.25 7.27 -3.17
N ARG A 157 27.79 6.28 -3.94
CA ARG A 157 28.24 6.04 -5.32
C ARG A 157 27.82 7.18 -6.26
N LEU A 158 26.63 7.74 -6.07
CA LEU A 158 26.15 8.90 -6.82
C LEU A 158 26.97 10.15 -6.47
N LEU A 159 27.19 10.40 -5.17
CA LEU A 159 27.98 11.52 -4.68
C LEU A 159 29.45 11.41 -5.11
N ALA A 160 30.01 10.20 -5.14
CA ALA A 160 31.36 9.97 -5.65
C ALA A 160 31.49 10.26 -7.15
N LYS A 161 30.45 9.97 -7.96
CA LYS A 161 30.47 10.23 -9.41
C LYS A 161 30.14 11.68 -9.78
N TYR A 162 29.19 12.29 -9.07
CA TYR A 162 28.59 13.58 -9.47
C TYR A 162 28.82 14.70 -8.46
N GLY A 163 29.44 14.42 -7.31
CA GLY A 163 29.68 15.41 -6.25
C GLY A 163 30.49 16.61 -6.72
N SER A 164 31.45 16.40 -7.62
CA SER A 164 32.21 17.50 -8.25
C SER A 164 31.30 18.43 -9.06
N LEU A 165 30.44 17.88 -9.91
CA LEU A 165 29.51 18.68 -10.73
C LEU A 165 28.46 19.41 -9.89
N ILE A 166 27.91 18.74 -8.89
CA ILE A 166 26.95 19.33 -7.94
C ILE A 166 27.61 20.46 -7.15
N SER A 167 28.87 20.30 -6.73
CA SER A 167 29.64 21.33 -6.03
C SER A 167 29.89 22.55 -6.91
N VAL A 168 30.35 22.36 -8.15
CA VAL A 168 30.59 23.47 -9.10
C VAL A 168 29.31 24.25 -9.36
N LEU A 169 28.20 23.56 -9.67
CA LEU A 169 26.91 24.20 -9.88
C LEU A 169 26.43 24.95 -8.64
N SER A 170 26.58 24.37 -7.45
CA SER A 170 26.22 25.02 -6.19
C SER A 170 27.05 26.29 -5.92
N ILE A 171 28.36 26.27 -6.21
CA ILE A 171 29.24 27.43 -6.05
C ILE A 171 28.85 28.54 -7.03
N VAL A 172 28.60 28.20 -8.29
CA VAL A 172 28.17 29.19 -9.30
C VAL A 172 26.85 29.82 -8.92
N VAL A 173 25.87 29.02 -8.49
CA VAL A 173 24.57 29.53 -8.03
C VAL A 173 24.71 30.42 -6.79
N LEU A 174 25.52 30.01 -5.80
CA LEU A 174 25.77 30.80 -4.60
C LEU A 174 26.47 32.12 -4.92
N PHE A 175 27.43 32.11 -5.84
CA PHE A 175 28.13 33.30 -6.29
C PHE A 175 27.19 34.28 -6.99
N VAL A 176 26.37 33.79 -7.92
CA VAL A 176 25.34 34.60 -8.59
C VAL A 176 24.36 35.16 -7.56
N TYR A 177 23.92 34.35 -6.59
CA TYR A 177 23.05 34.80 -5.51
C TYR A 177 23.72 35.91 -4.68
N LEU A 178 24.96 35.74 -4.24
CA LEU A 178 25.70 36.77 -3.47
C LEU A 178 25.87 38.08 -4.26
N VAL A 179 26.16 38.00 -5.56
CA VAL A 179 26.31 39.19 -6.42
C VAL A 179 24.97 39.86 -6.69
N ALA A 180 23.90 39.08 -6.89
CA ALA A 180 22.57 39.60 -7.19
C ALA A 180 21.77 40.02 -5.94
N THR A 181 22.21 39.66 -4.72
CA THR A 181 21.54 40.05 -3.48
C THR A 181 22.05 41.42 -3.03
N PRO A 182 21.25 42.50 -3.11
CA PRO A 182 21.67 43.79 -2.59
C PRO A 182 21.81 43.71 -1.06
N GLY A 183 22.98 44.12 -0.54
CA GLY A 183 23.29 44.09 0.89
C GLY A 183 22.25 44.85 1.70
N LYS A 184 21.52 44.13 2.57
CA LYS A 184 20.62 44.76 3.54
C LYS A 184 21.49 45.37 4.64
N SER A 185 21.76 46.67 4.55
CA SER A 185 22.42 47.44 5.60
C SER A 185 21.60 47.35 6.89
N GLY A 186 22.26 46.90 7.96
CA GLY A 186 21.68 46.87 9.29
C GLY A 186 21.33 48.28 9.75
N GLY A 187 20.04 48.58 9.87
CA GLY A 187 19.53 49.82 10.42
C GLY A 187 19.83 49.90 11.92
N ALA A 188 20.99 50.47 12.28
CA ALA A 188 21.26 50.94 13.63
C ALA A 188 20.40 52.19 13.89
N LYS A 189 19.36 52.02 14.71
CA LYS A 189 18.48 53.08 15.20
C LYS A 189 19.25 53.93 16.22
N GLY A 190 20.07 54.86 15.74
CA GLY A 190 20.77 55.87 16.54
C GLY A 190 19.87 57.06 16.83
N SER A 191 19.43 57.18 18.08
CA SER A 191 18.67 58.33 18.60
C SER A 191 19.51 59.61 18.75
N LYS A 192 18.84 60.79 18.76
CA LYS A 192 19.29 62.16 19.16
C LYS A 192 20.13 62.90 18.09
N LYS A 193 19.99 64.22 17.83
CA LYS A 193 19.39 65.36 18.56
C LYS A 193 19.28 66.59 17.61
N LYS A 194 18.25 67.43 17.82
CA LYS A 194 18.13 68.90 17.68
C LYS A 194 18.99 69.65 16.63
N ARG A 195 18.34 70.49 15.82
CA ARG A 195 18.06 71.90 16.15
C ARG A 195 16.83 72.40 15.40
#